data_AF-A0A9E1XXZ0-F1
#
_entry.id   AF-A0A9E1XXZ0-F1
#
_cell.length_a   1.000
_cell.length_b   1.000
_cell.length_c   1.000
_cell.angle_alpha   90.00
_cell.angle_beta   90.00
_cell.angle_gamma   90.00
#
_symmetry.space_group_name_H-M   'P 1'
#
loop_
_entity.id
_entity.type
_entity.pdbx_description
1 polymer ?
#
loop_
_entity_poly.entity_id
_entity_poly.type
_entity_poly.pdbx_seq_one_letter_code
_entity_poly.pdbx_strand_id
1 'polypeptide(L)'
;MENVQLKTIEQEAKAEVQDFLDKFVDVIDEENSLEADKKSAFLDKAIANFDTYRDRIASAMEILKEDPITETLLSRHKIHEDIFTKITDNGQQQYDIGFNDDEMMAFYECASRHYDEKNFSKAADVFLLLTTLHNTIQGFWYALGLSEEALEEYPSAVMAYMMAIEYDEDLSPLICCARCMAKMGNTHEAMTVLTLAIEEAQERGNATAFIKEATTFKNSL
;
A
#
# COMPACT_ATOMS: atom_id res chain seq x y z
N MET A 1 -28.67 5.92 7.31
CA MET A 1 -27.63 6.73 7.98
C MET A 1 -26.24 6.19 7.62
N GLU A 2 -26.04 4.86 7.58
CA GLU A 2 -24.86 4.15 7.04
C GLU A 2 -24.29 4.70 5.72
N ASN A 3 -25.14 4.97 4.73
CA ASN A 3 -24.71 5.32 3.37
C ASN A 3 -24.07 6.72 3.24
N VAL A 4 -24.15 7.55 4.30
CA VAL A 4 -23.54 8.89 4.33
C VAL A 4 -22.16 8.85 4.96
N GLN A 5 -21.98 8.06 6.02
CA GLN A 5 -20.68 7.94 6.72
C GLN A 5 -19.64 7.21 5.88
N LEU A 6 -20.04 6.15 5.17
CA LEU A 6 -19.19 5.43 4.21
C LEU A 6 -18.58 6.33 3.13
N LYS A 7 -19.39 7.23 2.57
CA LYS A 7 -18.92 8.22 1.58
C LYS A 7 -17.90 9.19 2.16
N THR A 8 -17.97 9.46 3.46
CA THR A 8 -17.03 10.35 4.16
C THR A 8 -15.67 9.69 4.35
N ILE A 9 -15.61 8.40 4.75
CA ILE A 9 -14.37 7.63 4.89
C ILE A 9 -13.59 7.57 3.59
N GLU A 10 -14.33 7.24 2.53
CA GLU A 10 -13.80 7.11 1.19
C GLU A 10 -13.29 8.47 0.69
N GLN A 11 -13.99 9.56 1.00
CA GLN A 11 -13.57 10.92 0.66
C GLN A 11 -12.34 11.38 1.45
N GLU A 12 -12.21 11.00 2.71
CA GLU A 12 -11.08 11.38 3.58
C GLU A 12 -9.79 10.62 3.21
N ALA A 13 -9.87 9.30 3.00
CA ALA A 13 -8.74 8.52 2.50
C ALA A 13 -8.32 9.00 1.10
N LYS A 14 -9.29 9.33 0.23
CA LYS A 14 -9.01 9.96 -1.06
C LYS A 14 -8.33 11.32 -0.88
N ALA A 15 -8.73 12.12 0.11
CA ALA A 15 -8.14 13.43 0.37
C ALA A 15 -6.71 13.34 0.95
N GLU A 16 -6.40 12.38 1.81
CA GLU A 16 -5.04 12.16 2.33
C GLU A 16 -4.11 11.60 1.25
N VAL A 17 -4.60 10.63 0.47
CA VAL A 17 -3.87 10.13 -0.71
C VAL A 17 -3.66 11.28 -1.71
N GLN A 18 -4.67 12.13 -1.93
CA GLN A 18 -4.56 13.31 -2.79
C GLN A 18 -3.56 14.35 -2.23
N ASP A 19 -3.58 14.66 -0.94
CA ASP A 19 -2.67 15.62 -0.29
C ASP A 19 -1.22 15.12 -0.31
N PHE A 20 -1.00 13.82 -0.02
CA PHE A 20 0.31 13.22 -0.11
C PHE A 20 0.78 13.12 -1.57
N LEU A 21 -0.10 12.77 -2.51
CA LEU A 21 0.22 12.77 -3.94
C LEU A 21 0.49 14.19 -4.45
N ASP A 22 -0.20 15.20 -3.96
CA ASP A 22 0.05 16.59 -4.33
C ASP A 22 1.40 17.05 -3.77
N LYS A 23 1.78 16.66 -2.55
CA LYS A 23 3.14 16.89 -2.01
C LYS A 23 4.23 16.13 -2.77
N PHE A 24 3.98 14.87 -3.10
CA PHE A 24 4.91 14.04 -3.87
C PHE A 24 5.03 14.55 -5.31
N VAL A 25 3.94 15.07 -5.87
CA VAL A 25 3.91 15.75 -7.16
C VAL A 25 4.61 17.10 -7.06
N ASP A 26 4.44 17.89 -6.00
CA ASP A 26 5.17 19.15 -5.80
C ASP A 26 6.69 18.89 -5.75
N VAL A 27 7.12 17.79 -5.13
CA VAL A 27 8.51 17.31 -5.15
C VAL A 27 8.98 16.88 -6.56
N ILE A 28 8.06 16.43 -7.43
CA ILE A 28 8.35 16.05 -8.82
C ILE A 28 8.24 17.26 -9.80
N ASP A 29 7.36 18.23 -9.52
CA ASP A 29 6.98 19.36 -10.39
C ASP A 29 7.91 20.57 -10.24
N GLU A 30 8.87 20.59 -9.29
CA GLU A 30 9.85 21.69 -9.22
C GLU A 30 10.69 21.84 -10.52
N GLU A 31 10.71 20.84 -11.42
CA GLU A 31 11.32 21.00 -12.74
C GLU A 31 10.53 20.62 -13.99
N ASN A 32 9.47 19.79 -14.01
CA ASN A 32 8.81 19.47 -15.29
C ASN A 32 7.33 19.08 -15.19
N SER A 33 6.51 19.82 -15.94
CA SER A 33 5.05 19.71 -16.04
C SER A 33 4.54 18.29 -16.29
N LEU A 34 3.92 17.70 -15.27
CA LEU A 34 2.93 16.66 -15.53
C LEU A 34 1.77 17.25 -16.36
N GLU A 35 1.42 16.64 -17.49
CA GLU A 35 0.16 16.95 -18.15
C GLU A 35 -0.99 16.52 -17.22
N ALA A 36 -1.83 17.47 -16.80
CA ALA A 36 -2.89 17.28 -15.81
C ALA A 36 -3.82 16.08 -16.11
N ASP A 37 -3.98 15.72 -17.40
CA ASP A 37 -4.79 14.59 -17.85
C ASP A 37 -4.20 13.22 -17.43
N LYS A 38 -2.87 13.08 -17.38
CA LYS A 38 -2.21 11.84 -16.91
C LYS A 38 -2.27 11.72 -15.40
N LYS A 39 -2.18 12.85 -14.68
CA LYS A 39 -2.37 12.94 -13.22
C LYS A 39 -3.77 12.46 -12.83
N SER A 40 -4.80 12.96 -13.52
CA SER A 40 -6.19 12.55 -13.31
C SER A 40 -6.40 11.06 -13.56
N ALA A 41 -5.88 10.51 -14.66
CA ALA A 41 -6.05 9.09 -14.97
C ALA A 41 -5.40 8.14 -13.96
N PHE A 42 -4.24 8.52 -13.40
CA PHE A 42 -3.58 7.76 -12.34
C PHE A 42 -4.41 7.77 -11.04
N LEU A 43 -4.86 8.96 -10.64
CA LEU A 43 -5.73 9.17 -9.48
C LEU A 43 -7.06 8.42 -9.60
N ASP A 44 -7.71 8.53 -10.76
CA ASP A 44 -8.98 7.86 -11.03
C ASP A 44 -8.85 6.33 -10.94
N LYS A 45 -7.71 5.77 -11.35
CA LYS A 45 -7.45 4.33 -11.27
C LYS A 45 -7.12 3.88 -9.84
N ALA A 46 -6.36 4.66 -9.08
CA ALA A 46 -6.14 4.40 -7.65
C ALA A 46 -7.46 4.48 -6.86
N ILE A 47 -8.29 5.48 -7.16
CA ILE A 47 -9.63 5.68 -6.61
C ILE A 47 -10.58 4.53 -6.96
N ALA A 48 -10.62 4.09 -8.23
CA ALA A 48 -11.46 2.97 -8.65
C ALA A 48 -11.07 1.67 -7.94
N ASN A 49 -9.80 1.50 -7.58
CA ASN A 49 -9.36 0.34 -6.80
C ASN A 49 -9.89 0.37 -5.36
N PHE A 50 -10.20 1.54 -4.79
CA PHE A 50 -10.86 1.65 -3.48
C PHE A 50 -12.33 1.20 -3.50
N ASP A 51 -13.04 1.28 -4.62
CA ASP A 51 -14.41 0.78 -4.72
C ASP A 51 -14.47 -0.75 -4.49
N THR A 52 -13.36 -1.45 -4.74
CA THR A 52 -13.20 -2.90 -4.50
C THR A 52 -12.67 -3.23 -3.10
N TYR A 53 -12.28 -2.23 -2.31
CA TYR A 53 -11.62 -2.41 -1.01
C TYR A 53 -12.45 -3.25 -0.04
N ARG A 54 -13.77 -3.04 -0.04
CA ARG A 54 -14.72 -3.82 0.76
C ARG A 54 -14.69 -5.31 0.40
N ASP A 55 -14.73 -5.62 -0.89
CA ASP A 55 -14.77 -7.00 -1.37
C ASP A 55 -13.45 -7.71 -1.07
N ARG A 56 -12.33 -6.98 -1.15
CA ARG A 56 -11.01 -7.47 -0.80
C ARG A 56 -10.84 -7.72 0.70
N ILE A 57 -11.40 -6.85 1.55
CA ILE A 57 -11.45 -7.11 3.00
C ILE A 57 -12.31 -8.35 3.30
N ALA A 58 -13.46 -8.51 2.64
CA ALA A 58 -14.29 -9.70 2.80
C ALA A 58 -13.53 -10.97 2.37
N SER A 59 -12.82 -10.90 1.23
CA SER A 59 -11.93 -11.96 0.74
C SER A 59 -10.84 -12.30 1.76
N ALA A 60 -10.16 -11.29 2.32
CA ALA A 60 -9.13 -11.46 3.36
C ALA A 60 -9.68 -12.22 4.58
N MET A 61 -10.90 -11.90 5.02
CA MET A 61 -11.54 -12.57 6.14
C MET A 61 -11.86 -14.04 5.83
N GLU A 62 -12.26 -14.38 4.61
CA GLU A 62 -12.44 -15.77 4.21
C GLU A 62 -11.11 -16.52 4.17
N ILE A 63 -10.04 -15.89 3.65
CA ILE A 63 -8.69 -16.46 3.65
C ILE A 63 -8.21 -16.75 5.08
N LEU A 64 -8.41 -15.82 6.00
CA LEU A 64 -8.05 -16.02 7.41
C LEU A 64 -8.92 -17.06 8.13
N LYS A 65 -10.09 -17.44 7.59
CA LYS A 65 -10.88 -18.57 8.12
C LYS A 65 -10.40 -19.92 7.60
N GLU A 66 -9.72 -19.95 6.44
CA GLU A 66 -9.17 -21.18 5.87
C GLU A 66 -7.89 -21.62 6.58
N ASP A 67 -7.15 -20.70 7.21
CA ASP A 67 -5.94 -21.00 7.95
C ASP A 67 -6.24 -21.34 9.43
N PRO A 68 -5.85 -22.52 9.94
CA PRO A 68 -6.24 -22.97 11.28
C PRO A 68 -5.75 -22.07 12.43
N ILE A 69 -4.60 -21.41 12.25
CA ILE A 69 -4.03 -20.53 13.28
C ILE A 69 -4.89 -19.28 13.37
N THR A 70 -5.13 -18.63 12.24
CA THR A 70 -5.88 -17.37 12.19
C THR A 70 -7.37 -17.59 12.43
N GLU A 71 -7.96 -18.71 12.01
CA GLU A 71 -9.34 -19.11 12.36
C GLU A 71 -9.54 -19.19 13.87
N THR A 72 -8.56 -19.80 14.57
CA THR A 72 -8.57 -19.91 16.03
C THR A 72 -8.54 -18.51 16.69
N LEU A 73 -7.76 -17.58 16.13
CA LEU A 73 -7.69 -16.20 16.63
C LEU A 73 -9.00 -15.44 16.39
N LEU A 74 -9.57 -15.52 15.19
CA LEU A 74 -10.85 -14.89 14.85
C LEU A 74 -11.98 -15.37 15.77
N SER A 75 -12.00 -16.67 16.09
CA SER A 75 -12.98 -17.28 16.98
C SER A 75 -12.90 -16.75 18.42
N ARG A 76 -11.68 -16.46 18.93
CA ARG A 76 -11.47 -15.95 20.30
C ARG A 76 -12.07 -14.57 20.49
N HIS A 77 -11.99 -13.74 19.47
CA HIS A 77 -12.46 -12.36 19.54
C HIS A 77 -13.96 -12.18 19.24
N LYS A 78 -14.70 -13.27 18.93
CA LYS A 78 -16.11 -13.20 18.46
C LYS A 78 -16.30 -12.22 17.28
N ILE A 79 -15.25 -12.03 16.49
CA ILE A 79 -15.05 -10.85 15.66
C ILE A 79 -15.69 -10.98 14.25
N HIS A 80 -16.39 -12.07 13.98
CA HIS A 80 -16.83 -12.44 12.64
C HIS A 80 -17.79 -11.46 11.95
N GLU A 81 -18.53 -10.63 12.69
CA GLU A 81 -19.42 -9.59 12.13
C GLU A 81 -18.97 -8.15 12.48
N ASP A 82 -18.37 -7.95 13.65
CA ASP A 82 -18.14 -6.62 14.22
C ASP A 82 -17.00 -5.85 13.53
N ILE A 83 -15.98 -6.53 12.99
CA ILE A 83 -14.89 -5.87 12.23
C ILE A 83 -15.42 -5.23 10.98
N PHE A 84 -16.25 -5.96 10.22
CA PHE A 84 -16.77 -5.48 8.95
C PHE A 84 -17.64 -4.25 9.21
N THR A 85 -18.59 -4.34 10.15
CA THR A 85 -19.44 -3.19 10.53
C THR A 85 -18.62 -2.02 11.07
N LYS A 86 -17.59 -2.25 11.89
CA LYS A 86 -16.73 -1.16 12.41
C LYS A 86 -15.91 -0.51 11.30
N ILE A 87 -15.20 -1.29 10.47
CA ILE A 87 -14.40 -0.78 9.34
C ILE A 87 -15.29 -0.05 8.33
N THR A 88 -16.54 -0.51 8.09
CA THR A 88 -17.45 0.12 7.13
C THR A 88 -18.20 1.32 7.68
N ASP A 89 -18.52 1.40 8.97
CA ASP A 89 -19.46 2.42 9.46
C ASP A 89 -18.81 3.75 9.87
N ASN A 90 -17.54 3.80 10.24
CA ASN A 90 -16.95 5.00 10.85
C ASN A 90 -15.54 5.31 10.32
N GLY A 91 -15.44 6.34 9.48
CA GLY A 91 -14.18 6.71 8.82
C GLY A 91 -13.00 6.84 9.74
N GLN A 92 -11.89 6.22 9.30
CA GLN A 92 -10.53 6.54 9.71
C GLN A 92 -10.31 6.73 11.22
N GLN A 93 -10.90 5.89 12.08
CA GLN A 93 -10.29 5.68 13.38
C GLN A 93 -9.48 4.41 13.30
N GLN A 94 -8.19 4.50 13.64
CA GLN A 94 -7.36 3.36 13.97
C GLN A 94 -8.17 2.54 14.97
N TYR A 95 -8.78 1.46 14.48
CA TYR A 95 -9.53 0.63 15.36
C TYR A 95 -8.51 -0.16 16.15
N ASP A 96 -8.40 0.14 17.43
CA ASP A 96 -7.98 -0.85 18.40
C ASP A 96 -9.09 -1.93 18.42
N ILE A 97 -9.15 -2.75 17.35
CA ILE A 97 -10.03 -3.93 17.27
C ILE A 97 -9.56 -4.99 18.29
N GLY A 98 -8.55 -4.67 19.11
CA GLY A 98 -8.07 -5.52 20.18
C GLY A 98 -7.19 -6.67 19.68
N PHE A 99 -6.78 -6.65 18.40
CA PHE A 99 -5.71 -7.53 17.96
C PHE A 99 -4.39 -7.00 18.50
N ASN A 100 -3.72 -7.84 19.28
CA ASN A 100 -2.37 -7.52 19.74
C ASN A 100 -1.34 -7.85 18.65
N ASP A 101 -0.10 -7.46 18.89
CA ASP A 101 1.01 -7.65 17.95
C ASP A 101 1.21 -9.10 17.52
N ASP A 102 1.02 -10.09 18.42
CA ASP A 102 1.16 -11.52 18.08
C ASP A 102 0.05 -11.97 17.10
N GLU A 103 -1.15 -11.41 17.23
CA GLU A 103 -2.28 -11.74 16.36
C GLU A 103 -2.12 -11.09 14.99
N MET A 104 -1.64 -9.84 14.96
CA MET A 104 -1.26 -9.16 13.72
C MET A 104 -0.10 -9.89 13.02
N MET A 105 0.88 -10.39 13.78
CA MET A 105 1.96 -11.22 13.25
C MET A 105 1.43 -12.52 12.63
N ALA A 106 0.45 -13.18 13.25
CA ALA A 106 -0.14 -14.39 12.69
C ALA A 106 -0.86 -14.13 11.34
N PHE A 107 -1.53 -12.99 11.21
CA PHE A 107 -2.12 -12.56 9.93
C PHE A 107 -1.03 -12.25 8.89
N TYR A 108 0.04 -11.59 9.30
CA TYR A 108 1.19 -11.31 8.43
C TYR A 108 1.86 -12.60 7.95
N GLU A 109 2.04 -13.59 8.82
CA GLU A 109 2.59 -14.90 8.46
C GLU A 109 1.66 -15.66 7.51
N CYS A 110 0.33 -15.58 7.70
CA CYS A 110 -0.64 -16.16 6.77
C CYS A 110 -0.52 -15.54 5.37
N ALA A 111 -0.48 -14.20 5.29
CA ALA A 111 -0.29 -13.48 4.02
C ALA A 111 1.05 -13.84 3.36
N SER A 112 2.13 -13.90 4.16
CA SER A 112 3.48 -14.24 3.68
C SER A 112 3.54 -15.66 3.12
N ARG A 113 2.88 -16.64 3.75
CA ARG A 113 2.78 -18.00 3.19
C ARG A 113 2.11 -17.99 1.82
N HIS A 114 0.99 -17.26 1.67
CA HIS A 114 0.34 -17.13 0.37
C HIS A 114 1.23 -16.42 -0.67
N TYR A 115 2.01 -15.43 -0.25
CA TYR A 115 2.97 -14.77 -1.13
C TYR A 115 4.06 -15.75 -1.61
N ASP A 116 4.65 -16.54 -0.70
CA ASP A 116 5.67 -17.54 -1.02
C ASP A 116 5.13 -18.65 -1.95
N GLU A 117 3.85 -19.00 -1.80
CA GLU A 117 3.13 -19.93 -2.68
C GLU A 117 2.74 -19.30 -4.03
N LYS A 118 3.06 -18.02 -4.26
CA LYS A 118 2.66 -17.22 -5.43
C LYS A 118 1.16 -17.01 -5.58
N ASN A 119 0.42 -17.19 -4.49
CA ASN A 119 -0.99 -16.82 -4.38
C ASN A 119 -1.12 -15.31 -4.11
N PHE A 120 -0.55 -14.48 -4.99
CA PHE A 120 -0.38 -13.03 -4.76
C PHE A 120 -1.69 -12.28 -4.51
N SER A 121 -2.79 -12.70 -5.14
CA SER A 121 -4.11 -12.11 -4.89
C SER A 121 -4.57 -12.34 -3.44
N LYS A 122 -4.41 -13.56 -2.91
CA LYS A 122 -4.73 -13.84 -1.50
C LYS A 122 -3.82 -13.07 -0.56
N ALA A 123 -2.51 -13.03 -0.86
CA ALA A 123 -1.55 -12.27 -0.07
C ALA A 123 -1.91 -10.78 -0.03
N ALA A 124 -2.19 -10.18 -1.19
CA ALA A 124 -2.55 -8.77 -1.30
C ALA A 124 -3.81 -8.44 -0.50
N ASP A 125 -4.84 -9.28 -0.53
CA ASP A 125 -6.07 -9.04 0.26
C ASP A 125 -5.80 -9.05 1.77
N VAL A 126 -5.00 -10.00 2.27
CA VAL A 126 -4.66 -10.05 3.71
C VAL A 126 -3.72 -8.92 4.11
N PHE A 127 -2.74 -8.55 3.28
CA PHE A 127 -1.91 -7.37 3.54
C PHE A 127 -2.72 -6.08 3.52
N LEU A 128 -3.72 -5.96 2.62
CA LEU A 128 -4.65 -4.84 2.61
C LEU A 128 -5.37 -4.72 3.95
N LEU A 129 -5.93 -5.82 4.45
CA LEU A 129 -6.56 -5.85 5.77
C LEU A 129 -5.59 -5.41 6.88
N LEU A 130 -4.34 -5.89 6.87
CA LEU A 130 -3.32 -5.48 7.84
C LEU A 130 -3.08 -3.97 7.82
N THR A 131 -3.03 -3.35 6.64
CA THR A 131 -2.91 -1.89 6.49
C THR A 131 -4.16 -1.15 6.99
N THR A 132 -5.35 -1.75 6.89
CA THR A 132 -6.59 -1.20 7.46
C THR A 132 -6.58 -1.25 9.00
N LEU A 133 -6.09 -2.36 9.55
CA LEU A 133 -6.05 -2.61 11.00
C LEU A 133 -4.96 -1.76 11.67
N HIS A 134 -3.81 -1.63 11.02
CA HIS A 134 -2.67 -0.90 11.56
C HIS A 134 -1.85 -0.24 10.45
N ASN A 135 -2.27 0.96 10.07
CA ASN A 135 -1.72 1.70 8.93
C ASN A 135 -0.33 2.32 9.18
N THR A 136 0.23 2.29 10.39
CA THR A 136 1.53 2.90 10.66
C THR A 136 2.71 1.92 10.57
N ILE A 137 2.46 0.64 10.27
CA ILE A 137 3.52 -0.35 10.07
C ILE A 137 3.93 -0.36 8.59
N GLN A 138 5.11 0.18 8.30
CA GLN A 138 5.68 0.25 6.95
C GLN A 138 5.77 -1.11 6.26
N GLY A 139 6.13 -2.17 6.99
CA GLY A 139 6.22 -3.53 6.45
C GLY A 139 4.91 -4.07 5.86
N PHE A 140 3.74 -3.63 6.36
CA PHE A 140 2.44 -4.06 5.82
C PHE A 140 2.17 -3.43 4.47
N TRP A 141 2.42 -2.12 4.35
CA TRP A 141 2.32 -1.39 3.09
C TRP A 141 3.33 -1.89 2.05
N TYR A 142 4.57 -2.16 2.46
CA TYR A 142 5.59 -2.68 1.56
C TYR A 142 5.22 -4.07 1.03
N ALA A 143 4.75 -4.97 1.89
CA ALA A 143 4.31 -6.31 1.49
C ALA A 143 3.04 -6.29 0.60
N LEU A 144 2.11 -5.37 0.86
CA LEU A 144 0.99 -5.10 -0.05
C LEU A 144 1.51 -4.67 -1.42
N GLY A 145 2.43 -3.70 -1.48
CA GLY A 145 3.00 -3.22 -2.73
C GLY A 145 3.71 -4.31 -3.53
N LEU A 146 4.48 -5.18 -2.87
CA LEU A 146 5.11 -6.35 -3.51
C LEU A 146 4.07 -7.31 -4.10
N SER A 147 2.97 -7.56 -3.38
CA SER A 147 1.90 -8.45 -3.83
C SER A 147 1.15 -7.88 -5.03
N GLU A 148 0.84 -6.59 -5.01
CA GLU A 148 0.21 -5.87 -6.13
C GLU A 148 1.14 -5.80 -7.34
N GLU A 149 2.45 -5.56 -7.14
CA GLU A 149 3.41 -5.58 -8.25
C GLU A 149 3.47 -6.96 -8.91
N ALA A 150 3.44 -8.04 -8.12
CA ALA A 150 3.44 -9.41 -8.62
C ALA A 150 2.15 -9.78 -9.38
N LEU A 151 1.05 -9.07 -9.11
CA LEU A 151 -0.21 -9.15 -9.88
C LEU A 151 -0.21 -8.26 -11.13
N GLU A 152 0.85 -7.48 -11.34
CA GLU A 152 0.92 -6.44 -12.37
C GLU A 152 -0.10 -5.30 -12.18
N GLU A 153 -0.65 -5.15 -10.98
CA GLU A 153 -1.51 -4.04 -10.57
C GLU A 153 -0.65 -2.84 -10.15
N TYR A 154 0.18 -2.37 -11.08
CA TYR A 154 1.19 -1.33 -10.84
C TYR A 154 0.67 -0.05 -10.18
N PRO A 155 -0.53 0.47 -10.48
CA PRO A 155 -1.07 1.64 -9.76
C PRO A 155 -1.29 1.38 -8.26
N SER A 156 -1.85 0.21 -7.90
CA SER A 156 -2.03 -0.20 -6.51
C SER A 156 -0.69 -0.39 -5.81
N ALA A 157 0.27 -0.99 -6.51
CA ALA A 157 1.62 -1.20 -5.99
C ALA A 157 2.31 0.13 -5.67
N VAL A 158 2.25 1.11 -6.58
CA VAL A 158 2.79 2.45 -6.36
C VAL A 158 2.16 3.09 -5.13
N MET A 159 0.84 3.05 -5.00
CA MET A 159 0.15 3.60 -3.83
C MET A 159 0.61 2.95 -2.53
N ALA A 160 0.70 1.63 -2.49
CA ALA A 160 1.16 0.91 -1.31
C ALA A 160 2.63 1.24 -0.96
N TYR A 161 3.52 1.35 -1.95
CA TYR A 161 4.90 1.77 -1.73
C TYR A 161 5.01 3.22 -1.25
N MET A 162 4.17 4.10 -1.75
CA MET A 162 4.09 5.49 -1.31
C MET A 162 3.67 5.58 0.16
N MET A 163 2.66 4.82 0.57
CA MET A 163 2.29 4.73 1.99
C MET A 163 3.40 4.13 2.84
N ALA A 164 4.15 3.15 2.32
CA ALA A 164 5.29 2.57 3.05
C ALA A 164 6.37 3.63 3.36
N ILE A 165 6.63 4.56 2.45
CA ILE A 165 7.67 5.61 2.61
C ILE A 165 7.31 6.60 3.73
N GLU A 166 6.03 6.85 3.97
CA GLU A 166 5.58 7.81 5.00
C GLU A 166 5.89 7.33 6.44
N TYR A 167 5.97 6.01 6.65
CA TYR A 167 5.99 5.43 8.00
C TYR A 167 7.35 4.87 8.45
N ASP A 168 8.38 4.84 7.60
CA ASP A 168 9.74 4.41 7.97
C ASP A 168 10.82 5.08 7.11
N GLU A 169 12.06 5.05 7.58
CA GLU A 169 13.24 5.57 6.90
C GLU A 169 13.81 4.63 5.81
N ASP A 170 13.24 3.43 5.62
CA ASP A 170 13.68 2.53 4.55
C ASP A 170 13.28 3.06 3.16
N LEU A 171 14.29 3.27 2.31
CA LEU A 171 14.15 3.80 0.96
C LEU A 171 13.85 2.72 -0.09
N SER A 172 13.89 1.43 0.27
CA SER A 172 13.61 0.30 -0.63
C SER A 172 12.29 0.44 -1.43
N PRO A 173 11.19 0.94 -0.86
CA PRO A 173 9.96 1.16 -1.62
C PRO A 173 10.08 2.18 -2.75
N LEU A 174 11.01 3.16 -2.70
CA LEU A 174 11.21 4.14 -3.78
C LEU A 174 11.69 3.48 -5.08
N ILE A 175 12.63 2.53 -4.99
CA ILE A 175 13.09 1.79 -6.18
C ILE A 175 11.94 0.95 -6.76
N CYS A 176 11.12 0.35 -5.90
CA CYS A 176 9.97 -0.46 -6.33
C CYS A 176 8.88 0.41 -6.98
N CYS A 177 8.64 1.60 -6.43
CA CYS A 177 7.75 2.61 -7.00
C CYS A 177 8.22 3.01 -8.41
N ALA A 178 9.48 3.39 -8.57
CA ALA A 178 10.06 3.71 -9.87
C ALA A 178 9.94 2.55 -10.87
N ARG A 179 10.10 1.29 -10.41
CA ARG A 179 9.95 0.10 -11.25
C ARG A 179 8.53 -0.07 -11.76
N CYS A 180 7.54 0.12 -10.89
CA CYS A 180 6.13 0.09 -11.27
C CYS A 180 5.79 1.22 -12.25
N MET A 181 6.28 2.45 -12.01
CA MET A 181 6.11 3.58 -12.93
C MET A 181 6.70 3.30 -14.31
N ALA A 182 7.92 2.76 -14.38
CA ALA A 182 8.55 2.38 -15.64
C ALA A 182 7.76 1.31 -16.40
N LYS A 183 7.22 0.30 -15.70
CA LYS A 183 6.36 -0.75 -16.29
C LYS A 183 5.04 -0.18 -16.83
N MET A 184 4.54 0.91 -16.26
CA MET A 184 3.38 1.65 -16.78
C MET A 184 3.71 2.56 -17.97
N GLY A 185 4.98 2.67 -18.38
CA GLY A 185 5.44 3.58 -19.44
C GLY A 185 5.74 5.00 -18.97
N ASN A 186 5.69 5.25 -17.65
CA ASN A 186 5.98 6.53 -17.02
C ASN A 186 7.49 6.63 -16.70
N THR A 187 8.31 6.54 -17.76
CA THR A 187 9.78 6.46 -17.65
C THR A 187 10.38 7.72 -17.03
N HIS A 188 9.83 8.89 -17.35
CA HIS A 188 10.32 10.17 -16.82
C HIS A 188 10.11 10.24 -15.31
N GLU A 189 8.92 9.89 -14.85
CA GLU A 189 8.53 9.86 -13.44
C GLU A 189 9.38 8.83 -12.68
N ALA A 190 9.60 7.65 -13.26
CA ALA A 190 10.49 6.65 -12.69
C ALA A 190 11.92 7.18 -12.50
N MET A 191 12.47 7.93 -13.47
CA MET A 191 13.77 8.56 -13.33
C MET A 191 13.80 9.63 -12.23
N THR A 192 12.73 10.41 -12.07
CA THR A 192 12.61 11.41 -11.01
C THR A 192 12.61 10.75 -9.64
N VAL A 193 11.79 9.72 -9.44
CA VAL A 193 11.75 8.95 -8.18
C VAL A 193 13.11 8.32 -7.86
N LEU A 194 13.83 7.80 -8.85
CA LEU A 194 15.18 7.27 -8.65
C LEU A 194 16.21 8.35 -8.31
N THR A 195 16.02 9.57 -8.79
CA THR A 195 16.88 10.71 -8.43
C THR A 195 16.70 11.06 -6.96
N LEU A 196 15.44 11.24 -6.54
CA LEU A 196 15.08 11.48 -5.15
C LEU A 196 15.62 10.37 -4.23
N ALA A 197 15.45 9.11 -4.61
CA ALA A 197 15.96 7.96 -3.85
C ALA A 197 17.49 8.03 -3.66
N ILE A 198 18.23 8.42 -4.69
CA ILE A 198 19.70 8.55 -4.62
C ILE A 198 20.10 9.71 -3.71
N GLU A 199 19.44 10.86 -3.82
CA GLU A 199 19.71 12.05 -3.02
C GLU A 199 19.44 11.78 -1.53
N GLU A 200 18.27 11.24 -1.20
CA GLU A 200 17.90 10.82 0.16
C GLU A 200 18.91 9.82 0.76
N ALA A 201 19.32 8.81 -0.03
CA ALA A 201 20.29 7.83 0.42
C ALA A 201 21.69 8.43 0.65
N GLN A 202 22.07 9.46 -0.11
CA GLN A 202 23.32 10.19 0.08
C GLN A 202 23.28 11.06 1.35
N GLU A 203 22.18 11.76 1.59
CA GLU A 203 22.00 12.60 2.76
C GLU A 203 22.01 11.79 4.06
N ARG A 204 21.42 10.59 4.06
CA ARG A 204 21.41 9.65 5.20
C ARG A 204 22.77 8.98 5.45
N GLY A 205 23.77 9.24 4.59
CA GLY A 205 25.17 8.92 4.85
C GLY A 205 25.57 7.46 4.74
N ASN A 206 24.68 6.52 4.39
CA ASN A 206 25.10 5.13 4.13
C ASN A 206 24.06 4.25 3.43
N ALA A 207 24.16 4.12 2.10
CA ALA A 207 23.57 2.98 1.39
C ALA A 207 24.27 2.72 0.04
N THR A 208 25.59 2.44 0.03
CA THR A 208 26.35 2.26 -1.22
C THR A 208 25.74 1.22 -2.16
N ALA A 209 25.18 0.13 -1.62
CA ALA A 209 24.50 -0.89 -2.40
C ALA A 209 23.18 -0.37 -3.02
N PHE A 210 22.36 0.33 -2.22
CA PHE A 210 21.10 0.93 -2.66
C PHE A 210 21.33 2.02 -3.72
N ILE A 211 22.27 2.94 -3.49
CA ILE A 211 22.63 3.99 -4.46
C ILE A 211 23.09 3.36 -5.77
N LYS A 212 23.90 2.29 -5.69
CA LYS A 212 24.33 1.56 -6.88
C LYS A 212 23.15 0.93 -7.61
N GLU A 213 22.23 0.31 -6.89
CA GLU A 213 21.02 -0.28 -7.47
C GLU A 213 20.15 0.78 -8.16
N ALA A 214 19.79 1.86 -7.44
CA ALA A 214 19.00 2.95 -7.97
C ALA A 214 19.67 3.61 -9.19
N THR A 215 20.98 3.83 -9.15
CA THR A 215 21.74 4.39 -10.29
C THR A 215 21.77 3.42 -11.48
N THR A 216 21.96 2.12 -11.23
CA THR A 216 21.97 1.11 -12.29
C THR A 216 20.60 1.04 -12.97
N PHE A 217 19.54 1.05 -12.18
CA PHE A 217 18.19 1.04 -12.71
C PHE A 217 17.89 2.33 -13.49
N LYS A 218 18.23 3.50 -12.95
CA LYS A 218 18.07 4.79 -13.63
C LYS A 218 18.76 4.85 -14.98
N ASN A 219 19.95 4.26 -15.11
CA ASN A 219 20.70 4.20 -16.37
C ASN A 219 20.16 3.19 -17.39
N SER A 220 19.23 2.33 -16.99
CA SER A 220 18.61 1.31 -17.86
C SER A 220 17.24 1.73 -18.42
N LEU A 221 16.68 2.82 -17.88
CA LEU A 221 15.44 3.46 -18.33
C LEU A 221 15.70 4.37 -19.55
#